data_AF-A0A8R7TE36-F1
#
_entry.id   AF-A0A8R7TE36-F1
#
_cell.length_a   1.000
_cell.length_b   1.000
_cell.length_c   1.000
_cell.angle_alpha   90.00
_cell.angle_beta   90.00
_cell.angle_gamma   90.00
#
_symmetry.space_group_name_H-M   'P 1'
#
loop_
_entity.id
_entity.type
_entity.pdbx_description
1 polymer ?
#
loop_
_entity_poly.entity_id
_entity_poly.type
_entity_poly.pdbx_seq_one_letter_code
_entity_poly.pdbx_strand_id
1 'polypeptide(L)'
;MPPLTTPKSGDALFASVERILFTLTYGTIVRQLLTDLEEVEEVNKQLDQMGYNIGTRLVDEFLAKSNVSNCADFKETADTIAKLGFKMFLGVTATVTN
;
A
#
# COMPACT_ATOMS: atom_id res chain seq x y z
N MET A 1 -40.14 6.73 -5.65
CA MET A 1 -39.31 5.52 -5.46
C MET A 1 -37.85 5.95 -5.67
N PRO A 2 -37.07 6.15 -4.61
CA PRO A 2 -35.65 6.48 -4.76
C PRO A 2 -34.89 5.23 -5.28
N PRO A 3 -33.89 5.40 -6.15
CA PRO A 3 -33.11 4.27 -6.65
C PRO A 3 -32.28 3.66 -5.52
N LEU A 4 -32.38 2.34 -5.35
CA LEU A 4 -31.42 1.55 -4.59
C LEU A 4 -30.06 1.59 -5.31
N THR A 5 -29.24 2.58 -4.99
CA THR A 5 -27.79 2.43 -5.22
C THR A 5 -27.28 1.49 -4.14
N THR A 6 -27.19 0.21 -4.52
CA THR A 6 -26.41 -0.83 -3.84
C THR A 6 -25.17 -0.23 -3.17
N PRO A 7 -24.90 -0.51 -1.88
CA PRO A 7 -23.58 -0.27 -1.35
C PRO A 7 -22.63 -1.11 -2.20
N LYS A 8 -21.77 -0.45 -2.99
CA LYS A 8 -20.76 -1.15 -3.77
C LYS A 8 -19.84 -1.82 -2.75
N SER A 9 -20.00 -3.14 -2.67
CA SER A 9 -19.26 -4.12 -1.90
C SER A 9 -17.74 -4.03 -2.13
N GLY A 10 -17.12 -2.93 -1.71
CA GLY A 10 -15.69 -2.67 -1.75
C GLY A 10 -15.11 -2.25 -0.41
N ASP A 11 -15.93 -2.25 0.65
CA ASP A 11 -15.57 -1.84 2.02
C ASP A 11 -15.45 -3.01 3.00
N ALA A 12 -15.83 -4.22 2.58
CA ALA A 12 -15.70 -5.39 3.42
C ALA A 12 -14.40 -6.11 3.05
N LEU A 13 -13.39 -6.02 3.93
CA LEU A 13 -12.31 -7.00 4.04
C LEU A 13 -11.27 -6.92 2.88
N PHE A 14 -10.35 -5.96 2.86
CA PHE A 14 -9.02 -6.35 3.36
C PHE A 14 -9.20 -7.16 4.63
N ALA A 15 -9.25 -8.49 4.49
CA ALA A 15 -9.73 -9.37 5.54
C ALA A 15 -9.04 -8.97 6.83
N SER A 16 -9.81 -8.65 7.87
CA SER A 16 -9.25 -8.18 9.15
C SER A 16 -8.09 -9.07 9.62
N VAL A 17 -8.19 -10.37 9.29
CA VAL A 17 -7.15 -11.40 9.40
C VAL A 17 -5.89 -11.10 8.58
N GLU A 18 -6.00 -10.79 7.30
CA GLU A 18 -4.87 -10.41 6.42
C GLU A 18 -4.17 -9.14 6.91
N ARG A 19 -4.93 -8.13 7.37
CA ARG A 19 -4.34 -6.90 7.93
C ARG A 19 -3.55 -7.19 9.19
N ILE A 20 -4.13 -7.94 10.14
CA ILE A 20 -3.45 -8.31 11.38
C ILE A 20 -2.20 -9.14 11.08
N LEU A 21 -2.31 -10.12 10.19
CA LEU A 21 -1.17 -10.95 9.76
C LEU A 21 -0.06 -10.09 9.16
N PHE A 22 -0.39 -9.16 8.27
CA PHE A 22 0.58 -8.23 7.68
C PHE A 22 1.25 -7.36 8.75
N THR A 23 0.47 -6.73 9.63
CA THR A 23 1.03 -5.86 10.69
C THR A 23 1.93 -6.62 11.64
N LEU A 24 1.53 -7.83 12.07
CA LEU A 24 2.36 -8.67 12.95
C LEU A 24 3.64 -9.12 12.24
N THR A 25 3.54 -9.55 10.98
CA THR A 25 4.71 -9.97 10.20
C THR A 25 5.69 -8.82 9.99
N TYR A 26 5.19 -7.64 9.62
CA TYR A 26 6.01 -6.44 9.49
C TYR A 26 6.66 -6.07 10.82
N GLY A 27 5.91 -6.13 11.93
CA GLY A 27 6.45 -5.91 13.27
C GLY A 27 7.55 -6.90 13.66
N THR A 28 7.42 -8.18 13.29
CA THR A 28 8.48 -9.19 13.48
C THR A 28 9.72 -8.86 12.67
N ILE A 29 9.57 -8.45 11.40
CA ILE A 29 10.70 -8.05 10.54
C ILE A 29 11.44 -6.86 11.16
N VAL A 30 10.71 -5.81 11.55
CA VAL A 30 11.31 -4.61 12.17
C VAL A 30 12.02 -4.97 13.49
N ARG A 31 11.40 -5.81 14.32
CA ARG A 31 12.03 -6.29 15.56
C ARG A 31 13.31 -7.07 15.29
N GLN A 32 13.30 -7.92 14.28
CA GLN A 32 14.48 -8.70 13.88
C GLN A 32 15.61 -7.76 13.46
N LEU A 33 15.31 -6.79 12.58
CA LEU A 33 16.30 -5.81 12.14
C LEU A 33 16.85 -4.96 13.29
N LEU A 34 16.02 -4.53 14.24
CA LEU A 34 16.47 -3.80 15.44
C LEU A 34 17.35 -4.65 16.36
N THR A 35 17.24 -5.98 16.29
CA THR A 35 18.08 -6.89 17.07
C THR A 35 19.42 -7.13 16.36
N ASP A 36 19.40 -7.20 15.03
CA ASP A 36 20.57 -7.47 14.20
C ASP A 36 21.42 -6.21 13.92
N LEU A 37 20.77 -5.04 13.91
CA LEU A 37 21.37 -3.74 13.64
C LEU A 37 21.17 -2.85 14.88
N GLU A 38 22.27 -2.46 15.50
CA GLU A 38 22.25 -1.62 16.71
C GLU A 38 21.87 -0.16 16.41
N GLU A 39 22.05 0.27 15.15
CA GLU A 39 21.80 1.63 14.69
C GLU A 39 20.48 1.75 13.91
N VAL A 40 19.59 2.64 14.37
CA VAL A 40 18.26 2.87 13.76
C VAL A 40 18.38 3.36 12.31
N GLU A 41 19.45 4.09 11.98
CA GLU A 41 19.67 4.58 10.62
C GLU A 41 19.89 3.42 9.63
N GLU A 42 20.65 2.40 10.03
CA GLU A 42 20.89 1.21 9.21
C GLU A 42 19.64 0.35 9.05
N VAL A 43 18.80 0.28 10.10
CA VAL A 43 17.48 -0.36 10.02
C VAL A 43 16.61 0.33 8.97
N ASN A 44 16.55 1.67 8.98
CA ASN A 44 15.77 2.42 7.99
C ASN A 44 16.28 2.22 6.56
N LYS A 45 17.60 2.17 6.34
CA LYS A 45 18.19 1.87 5.04
C LYS A 45 17.79 0.48 4.53
N GLN A 46 17.80 -0.53 5.42
CA GLN A 46 17.34 -1.86 5.04
C GLN A 46 15.84 -1.91 4.73
N LEU A 47 15.01 -1.24 5.54
CA LEU A 47 13.56 -1.18 5.31
C LEU A 47 13.24 -0.49 3.98
N ASP A 48 13.93 0.61 3.65
CA ASP A 48 13.79 1.31 2.37
C ASP A 48 14.20 0.41 1.19
N GLN A 49 15.35 -0.25 1.28
CA GLN A 49 15.83 -1.16 0.23
C GLN A 49 14.88 -2.34 0.00
N MET A 50 14.33 -2.92 1.08
CA MET A 50 13.30 -3.95 0.97
C MET A 50 12.02 -3.40 0.33
N GLY A 51 11.57 -2.22 0.76
CA GLY A 51 10.40 -1.55 0.19
C GLY A 51 10.54 -1.26 -1.30
N TYR A 52 11.70 -0.79 -1.75
CA TYR A 52 12.01 -0.56 -3.16
C TYR A 52 11.89 -1.85 -3.97
N ASN A 53 12.55 -2.93 -3.52
CA ASN A 53 12.55 -4.23 -4.21
C ASN A 53 11.14 -4.85 -4.28
N ILE A 54 10.34 -4.69 -3.22
CA ILE A 54 8.93 -5.11 -3.21
C ILE A 54 8.13 -4.25 -4.19
N GLY A 55 8.31 -2.92 -4.16
CA GLY A 55 7.63 -1.96 -5.01
C GLY A 55 7.84 -2.22 -6.50
N THR A 56 9.08 -2.52 -6.92
CA THR A 56 9.40 -2.86 -8.32
C THR A 56 8.65 -4.09 -8.83
N ARG A 57 8.29 -5.04 -7.95
CA ARG A 57 7.49 -6.22 -8.33
C ARG A 57 5.99 -5.93 -8.24
N LEU A 58 5.60 -5.12 -7.26
CA LEU A 58 4.21 -4.79 -6.97
C LEU A 58 3.60 -3.87 -8.04
N VAL A 59 4.41 -3.04 -8.70
CA VAL A 59 3.94 -2.16 -9.78
C VAL A 59 3.36 -2.94 -10.97
N ASP A 60 3.92 -4.10 -11.31
CA ASP A 60 3.41 -4.95 -12.40
C ASP A 60 2.00 -5.46 -12.09
N GLU A 61 1.78 -5.91 -10.86
CA GLU A 61 0.46 -6.34 -10.40
C GLU A 61 -0.53 -5.17 -10.33
N PHE A 62 -0.08 -4.01 -9.87
CA PHE A 62 -0.89 -2.80 -9.82
C PHE A 62 -1.38 -2.40 -11.22
N LEU A 63 -0.48 -2.33 -12.21
CA LEU A 63 -0.84 -1.97 -13.58
C LEU A 63 -1.76 -3.01 -14.21
N ALA A 64 -1.54 -4.30 -13.94
CA ALA A 64 -2.40 -5.37 -14.46
C ALA A 64 -3.84 -5.34 -13.91
N LYS A 65 -4.04 -4.88 -12.67
CA LYS A 65 -5.36 -4.93 -11.99
C LYS A 65 -6.10 -3.60 -11.94
N SER A 66 -5.39 -2.46 -12.04
CA SER A 66 -5.99 -1.13 -11.83
C SER A 66 -6.64 -0.53 -13.08
N ASN A 67 -6.39 -1.08 -14.28
CA ASN A 67 -6.78 -0.50 -15.57
C ASN A 67 -6.34 0.96 -15.75
N VAL A 68 -5.31 1.40 -15.02
CA VAL A 68 -4.76 2.74 -15.12
C VAL A 68 -3.87 2.82 -16.37
N SER A 69 -4.10 3.83 -17.22
CA SER A 69 -3.19 4.19 -18.31
C SER A 69 -1.96 4.93 -17.77
N ASN A 70 -0.92 5.08 -18.59
CA ASN A 70 0.25 5.88 -18.22
C ASN A 70 -0.17 7.27 -17.72
N CYS A 71 0.23 7.63 -16.49
CA CYS A 71 -0.03 8.94 -15.91
C CYS A 71 0.76 10.01 -16.67
N ALA A 72 0.12 11.15 -16.94
CA ALA A 72 0.69 12.24 -17.73
C ALA A 72 1.56 13.18 -16.88
N ASP A 73 1.23 13.36 -15.61
CA ASP A 73 1.98 14.22 -14.69
C ASP A 73 2.14 13.61 -13.28
N PHE A 74 3.01 14.23 -12.47
CA PHE A 74 3.29 13.76 -11.12
C PHE A 74 2.07 13.91 -10.19
N LYS A 75 1.19 14.87 -10.45
CA LYS A 75 -0.02 15.09 -9.67
C LYS A 75 -1.00 13.93 -9.84
N GLU A 76 -1.23 13.52 -11.08
CA GLU A 76 -2.04 12.35 -11.45
C GLU A 76 -1.44 11.07 -10.88
N THR A 77 -0.11 10.95 -10.90
CA THR A 77 0.60 9.83 -10.27
C THR A 77 0.32 9.80 -8.76
N ALA A 78 0.45 10.94 -8.07
CA ALA A 78 0.17 11.05 -6.64
C ALA A 78 -1.29 10.73 -6.31
N ASP A 79 -2.25 11.25 -7.10
CA ASP A 79 -3.67 10.96 -6.95
C ASP A 79 -3.99 9.47 -7.14
N THR A 80 -3.36 8.83 -8.13
CA THR A 80 -3.52 7.41 -8.42
C THR A 80 -3.00 6.55 -7.27
N ILE A 81 -1.81 6.85 -6.75
CA ILE A 81 -1.24 6.16 -5.59
C ILE A 81 -2.14 6.34 -4.36
N ALA A 82 -2.59 7.58 -4.10
CA ALA A 82 -3.37 7.92 -2.92
C ALA A 82 -4.77 7.26 -2.89
N LYS A 83 -5.46 7.27 -4.04
CA LYS A 83 -6.87 6.84 -4.13
C LYS A 83 -7.02 5.37 -4.54
N LEU A 84 -6.13 4.86 -5.40
CA LEU A 84 -6.21 3.50 -5.92
C LEU A 84 -5.15 2.60 -5.27
N GLY A 85 -3.89 3.02 -5.25
CA GLY A 85 -2.78 2.20 -4.73
C GLY A 85 -2.97 1.79 -3.27
N PHE A 86 -3.06 2.76 -2.36
CA PHE A 86 -3.27 2.46 -0.94
C PHE A 86 -4.57 1.71 -0.67
N LYS A 87 -5.62 1.98 -1.46
CA LYS A 87 -6.89 1.28 -1.31
C LYS A 87 -6.75 -0.18 -1.73
N MET A 88 -6.01 -0.44 -2.81
CA MET A 88 -5.80 -1.76 -3.39
C MET A 88 -4.91 -2.66 -2.55
N PHE A 89 -3.92 -2.13 -1.83
CA PHE A 89 -2.92 -2.94 -1.09
C PHE A 89 -3.03 -2.84 0.44
N LEU A 90 -3.56 -1.75 0.99
CA LEU A 90 -3.68 -1.54 2.44
C LEU A 90 -5.13 -1.33 2.90
N GLY A 91 -6.07 -1.17 1.96
CA GLY A 91 -7.46 -0.85 2.27
C GLY A 91 -7.65 0.53 2.88
N VAL A 92 -6.75 1.48 2.57
CA VAL A 92 -6.78 2.87 3.08
C VAL A 92 -6.81 3.84 1.91
N THR A 93 -7.53 4.95 2.04
CA THR A 93 -7.49 6.05 1.07
C THR A 93 -6.71 7.22 1.64
N ALA A 94 -5.77 7.78 0.88
CA ALA A 94 -5.03 8.98 1.27
C ALA A 94 -5.55 10.23 0.53
N THR A 95 -5.27 11.40 1.10
CA THR A 95 -5.57 12.71 0.49
C THR A 95 -4.27 13.38 0.08
N VAL A 96 -4.19 13.81 -1.18
CA VAL A 96 -3.07 14.60 -1.69
C VAL A 96 -3.39 16.08 -1.50
N THR A 97 -2.55 16.78 -0.74
CA THR A 97 -2.59 18.24 -0.56
C THR A 97 -1.35 18.84 -1.23
N ASN A 98 -1.51 20.02 -1.85
CA ASN A 98 -0.41 20.76 -2.49
C ASN A 98 0.43 21.54 -1.49
#